data_AF-Q6CXA2-F1
#
_entry.id   AF-Q6CXA2-F1
#
_cell.length_a   1.000
_cell.length_b   1.000
_cell.length_c   1.000
_cell.angle_alpha   90.00
_cell.angle_beta   90.00
_cell.angle_gamma   90.00
#
_symmetry.space_group_name_H-M   'P 1'
#
loop_
_entity.id
_entity.type
_entity.pdbx_description
1 polymer ?
#
loop_
_entity_poly.entity_id
_entity_poly.type
_entity_poly.pdbx_seq_one_letter_code
_entity_poly.pdbx_strand_id
1 'polypeptide(L)'
;MATQQNKNRVYILLQYVLAALVLIAAVEYFKYKTRISYEWFHCTVQSEELFDHPEGSPLKLWAIGGPSCDKRGELKTIMKRITMDFDPNVEPVKFCIVEDTKVKSIHYPIEDGNKGDPGYISFVGYERDSDVVEQACASYAATVFNL
;
A
#
# COMPACT_ATOMS: atom_id res chain seq x y z
N MET A 1 61.75 -12.92 4.14
CA MET A 1 60.62 -12.75 5.09
C MET A 1 59.48 -11.86 4.57
N ALA A 2 59.62 -11.10 3.47
CA ALA A 2 58.58 -10.19 2.98
C ALA A 2 57.29 -10.86 2.45
N THR A 3 57.37 -12.11 1.96
CA THR A 3 56.22 -12.84 1.38
C THR A 3 55.17 -13.27 2.41
N GLN A 4 55.56 -13.48 3.66
CA GLN A 4 54.64 -13.92 4.72
C GLN A 4 53.81 -12.76 5.28
N GLN A 5 54.38 -11.54 5.28
CA GLN A 5 53.69 -10.33 5.73
C GLN A 5 52.57 -9.90 4.76
N ASN A 6 52.75 -10.11 3.45
CA ASN A 6 51.74 -9.83 2.44
C ASN A 6 50.55 -10.81 2.50
N LYS A 7 50.78 -12.11 2.75
CA LYS A 7 49.69 -13.09 2.94
C LYS A 7 48.77 -12.71 4.10
N ASN A 8 49.33 -12.25 5.23
CA ASN A 8 48.52 -11.81 6.37
C ASN A 8 47.68 -10.57 6.05
N ARG A 9 48.21 -9.61 5.28
CA ARG A 9 47.45 -8.41 4.89
C ARG A 9 46.24 -8.72 4.02
N VAL A 10 46.40 -9.59 3.02
CA VAL A 10 45.28 -10.00 2.14
C VAL A 10 44.21 -10.73 2.94
N TYR A 11 44.60 -11.63 3.84
CA TYR A 11 43.66 -12.35 4.70
C TYR A 11 42.87 -11.39 5.62
N ILE A 12 43.55 -10.44 6.24
CA ILE A 12 42.92 -9.41 7.09
C ILE A 12 41.96 -8.52 6.28
N LEU A 13 42.35 -8.09 5.08
CA LEU A 13 41.47 -7.32 4.18
C LEU A 13 40.21 -8.11 3.82
N LEU A 14 40.35 -9.41 3.53
CA LEU A 14 39.22 -10.27 3.19
C LEU A 14 38.28 -10.47 4.39
N GLN A 15 38.83 -10.57 5.61
CA GLN A 15 38.03 -10.58 6.84
C GLN A 15 37.25 -9.27 7.03
N TYR A 16 37.87 -8.11 6.79
CA TYR A 16 37.18 -6.82 6.87
C TYR A 16 36.06 -6.69 5.83
N VAL A 17 36.30 -7.13 4.59
CA VAL A 17 35.28 -7.13 3.53
C VAL A 17 34.10 -8.04 3.91
N LEU A 18 34.36 -9.26 4.38
CA LEU A 18 33.31 -10.17 4.83
C LEU A 18 32.52 -9.59 6.01
N ALA A 19 33.19 -8.99 7.00
CA ALA A 19 32.52 -8.35 8.12
C ALA A 19 31.62 -7.19 7.66
N ALA A 20 32.10 -6.34 6.74
CA ALA A 20 31.31 -5.25 6.17
C ALA A 20 30.09 -5.77 5.41
N LEU A 21 30.24 -6.81 4.59
CA LEU A 21 29.14 -7.43 3.85
C LEU A 21 28.10 -8.05 4.79
N VAL A 22 28.52 -8.71 5.88
CA VAL A 22 27.60 -9.26 6.89
C VAL A 22 26.82 -8.15 7.60
N LEU A 23 27.47 -7.03 7.93
CA LEU A 23 26.78 -5.88 8.54
C LEU A 23 25.75 -5.27 7.58
N ILE A 24 26.09 -5.09 6.31
CA ILE A 24 25.15 -4.62 5.30
C ILE A 24 23.96 -5.59 5.17
N ALA A 25 24.23 -6.89 5.08
CA ALA A 25 23.19 -7.91 5.00
C ALA A 25 22.28 -7.92 6.23
N ALA A 26 22.83 -7.73 7.44
CA ALA A 26 22.04 -7.65 8.66
C ALA A 26 21.10 -6.43 8.68
N VAL A 27 21.57 -5.27 8.21
CA VAL A 27 20.74 -4.05 8.10
C VAL A 27 19.63 -4.23 7.08
N GLU A 28 19.94 -4.78 5.90
CA GLU A 28 18.94 -5.04 4.87
C GLU A 28 17.91 -6.09 5.34
N TYR A 29 18.37 -7.14 6.02
CA TYR A 29 17.47 -8.13 6.62
C TYR A 29 16.55 -7.52 7.69
N PHE A 30 17.09 -6.64 8.53
CA PHE A 30 16.31 -5.92 9.53
C PHE A 30 15.23 -5.04 8.87
N LYS A 31 15.58 -4.25 7.84
CA LYS A 31 14.62 -3.45 7.07
C LYS A 31 13.53 -4.30 6.42
N TYR A 32 13.91 -5.42 5.82
CA TYR A 32 12.97 -6.33 5.19
C TYR A 32 12.00 -6.91 6.21
N LYS A 33 12.50 -7.36 7.37
CA LYS A 33 11.67 -7.87 8.47
C LYS A 33 10.73 -6.81 9.04
N THR A 34 11.20 -5.59 9.27
CA THR A 34 10.32 -4.52 9.79
C THR A 34 9.25 -4.13 8.80
N ARG A 35 9.58 -4.06 7.49
CA ARG A 35 8.59 -3.83 6.43
C ARG A 35 7.51 -4.91 6.41
N ILE A 36 7.88 -6.20 6.43
CA ILE A 36 6.92 -7.30 6.47
C ILE A 36 6.03 -7.18 7.70
N SER A 37 6.62 -7.00 8.88
CA SER A 37 5.84 -6.86 10.11
C SER A 37 4.88 -5.66 10.03
N TYR A 38 5.32 -4.54 9.47
CA TYR A 38 4.47 -3.36 9.31
C TYR A 38 3.30 -3.64 8.36
N GLU A 39 3.56 -4.19 7.17
CA GLU A 39 2.52 -4.58 6.21
C GLU A 39 1.60 -5.68 6.76
N TRP A 40 2.08 -6.49 7.70
CA TRP A 40 1.30 -7.52 8.39
C TRP A 40 0.39 -6.93 9.45
N PHE A 41 0.85 -5.97 10.26
CA PHE A 41 0.04 -5.40 11.32
C PHE A 41 -0.91 -4.30 10.83
N HIS A 42 -0.59 -3.60 9.74
CA HIS A 42 -1.32 -2.41 9.32
C HIS A 42 -2.21 -2.61 8.08
N CYS A 43 -3.26 -1.80 8.03
CA CYS A 43 -4.11 -1.64 6.86
C CYS A 43 -3.30 -0.90 5.78
N THR A 44 -3.17 -1.51 4.60
CA THR A 44 -2.38 -0.99 3.49
C THR A 44 -3.32 -0.63 2.35
N VAL A 45 -3.22 0.60 1.84
CA VAL A 45 -3.98 1.03 0.65
C VAL A 45 -3.44 0.30 -0.58
N GLN A 46 -4.36 -0.11 -1.43
CA GLN A 46 -4.12 -0.54 -2.79
C GLN A 46 -4.88 0.40 -3.73
N SER A 47 -4.32 0.62 -4.91
CA SER A 47 -4.91 1.50 -5.92
C SER A 47 -4.79 0.87 -7.30
N GLU A 48 -5.81 1.04 -8.11
CA GLU A 48 -5.87 0.65 -9.51
C GLU A 48 -6.34 1.86 -10.32
N GLU A 49 -5.59 2.19 -11.37
CA GLU A 49 -5.98 3.26 -12.30
C GLU A 49 -7.21 2.83 -13.09
N LEU A 50 -8.20 3.71 -13.21
CA LEU A 50 -9.44 3.43 -13.94
C LEU A 50 -9.33 3.72 -15.45
N PHE A 51 -8.17 4.17 -15.93
CA PHE A 51 -7.95 4.52 -17.32
C PHE A 51 -6.79 3.76 -17.96
N ASP A 52 -6.83 3.66 -19.29
CA ASP A 52 -5.71 3.24 -20.13
C ASP A 52 -4.71 4.39 -20.43
N HIS A 53 -4.92 5.59 -19.87
CA HIS A 53 -4.13 6.79 -20.18
C HIS A 53 -3.58 7.51 -18.94
N PRO A 54 -2.30 7.96 -18.97
CA PRO A 54 -1.55 8.42 -17.80
C PRO A 54 -1.96 9.79 -17.22
N GLU A 55 -2.87 10.53 -17.88
CA GLU A 55 -3.27 11.88 -17.43
C GLU A 55 -4.56 11.90 -16.61
N GLY A 56 -5.28 10.78 -16.55
CA GLY A 56 -6.53 10.68 -15.80
C GLY A 56 -6.30 10.63 -14.29
N SER A 57 -7.16 11.32 -13.53
CA SER A 57 -7.14 11.27 -12.06
C SER A 57 -7.90 10.12 -11.36
N PRO A 58 -8.83 9.38 -12.00
CA PRO A 58 -9.70 8.49 -11.27
C PRO A 58 -9.00 7.18 -10.90
N LEU A 59 -9.10 6.87 -9.62
CA LEU A 59 -8.50 5.70 -8.98
C LEU A 59 -9.59 4.88 -8.31
N LYS A 60 -9.48 3.56 -8.45
CA LYS A 60 -10.12 2.62 -7.55
C LYS A 60 -9.19 2.38 -6.37
N LEU A 61 -9.67 2.70 -5.18
CA LEU A 61 -8.96 2.53 -3.92
C LEU A 61 -9.62 1.45 -3.08
N TRP A 62 -8.80 0.63 -2.44
CA TRP A 62 -9.24 -0.27 -1.38
C TRP A 62 -8.13 -0.41 -0.35
N ALA A 63 -8.44 -0.98 0.81
CA ALA A 63 -7.44 -1.22 1.84
C ALA A 63 -7.52 -2.68 2.27
N ILE A 64 -6.36 -3.30 2.46
CA ILE A 64 -6.22 -4.68 2.93
C ILE A 64 -5.05 -4.76 3.90
N GLY A 65 -5.15 -5.63 4.89
CA GLY A 65 -4.13 -5.73 5.93
C GLY A 65 -4.35 -6.94 6.82
N GLY A 66 -3.51 -7.07 7.84
CA GLY A 66 -3.67 -8.14 8.81
C GLY A 66 -4.54 -7.73 10.00
N PRO A 67 -4.28 -8.29 11.21
CA PRO A 67 -5.25 -8.37 12.32
C PRO A 67 -5.82 -7.07 12.90
N SER A 68 -5.42 -5.89 12.40
CA SER A 68 -5.98 -4.60 12.84
C SER A 68 -6.77 -3.87 11.74
N CYS A 69 -6.65 -4.30 10.47
CA CYS A 69 -7.38 -3.76 9.31
C CYS A 69 -8.79 -4.37 9.18
N ASP A 70 -9.69 -4.06 10.11
CA ASP A 70 -11.12 -4.43 9.96
C ASP A 70 -11.81 -3.45 9.01
N LYS A 71 -13.10 -3.66 8.72
CA LYS A 71 -13.91 -2.75 7.90
C LYS A 71 -13.77 -1.28 8.32
N ARG A 72 -13.69 -1.00 9.62
CA ARG A 72 -13.49 0.35 10.16
C ARG A 72 -12.10 0.89 9.83
N GLY A 73 -11.07 0.06 9.99
CA GLY A 73 -9.70 0.37 9.62
C GLY A 73 -9.55 0.65 8.13
N GLU A 74 -10.20 -0.14 7.28
CA GLU A 74 -10.24 0.05 5.83
C GLU A 74 -10.86 1.39 5.46
N LEU A 75 -12.08 1.66 5.95
CA LEU A 75 -12.80 2.89 5.69
C LEU A 75 -11.98 4.12 6.09
N LYS A 76 -11.38 4.09 7.28
CA LYS A 76 -10.50 5.16 7.76
C LYS A 76 -9.30 5.36 6.84
N THR A 77 -8.73 4.27 6.35
CA THR A 77 -7.51 4.28 5.53
C THR A 77 -7.80 4.79 4.12
N ILE A 78 -8.91 4.35 3.51
CA ILE A 78 -9.41 4.85 2.22
C ILE A 78 -9.72 6.35 2.33
N MET A 79 -10.52 6.75 3.31
CA MET A 79 -10.92 8.16 3.46
C MET A 79 -9.70 9.07 3.68
N LYS A 80 -8.75 8.63 4.52
CA LYS A 80 -7.49 9.35 4.73
C LYS A 80 -6.76 9.56 3.41
N ARG A 81 -6.69 8.53 2.55
CA ARG A 81 -6.00 8.63 1.26
C ARG A 81 -6.69 9.60 0.32
N ILE A 82 -8.02 9.54 0.21
CA ILE A 82 -8.82 10.50 -0.57
C ILE A 82 -8.48 11.94 -0.15
N THR A 83 -8.54 12.24 1.14
CA THR A 83 -8.27 13.61 1.64
C THR A 83 -6.80 14.06 1.55
N MET A 84 -5.87 13.13 1.39
CA MET A 84 -4.43 13.45 1.30
C MET A 84 -3.95 13.59 -0.14
N ASP A 85 -4.49 12.77 -1.04
CA ASP A 85 -4.03 12.68 -2.42
C ASP A 85 -4.82 13.59 -3.35
N PHE A 86 -6.07 13.90 -3.00
CA PHE A 86 -6.93 14.80 -3.76
C PHE A 86 -7.14 16.08 -2.96
N ASP A 87 -6.58 17.19 -3.44
CA ASP A 87 -6.72 18.50 -2.81
C ASP A 87 -7.96 19.22 -3.38
N PRO A 88 -9.04 19.39 -2.58
CA PRO A 88 -10.26 20.03 -3.06
C PRO A 88 -10.06 21.53 -3.39
N ASN A 89 -8.93 22.13 -2.97
CA ASN A 89 -8.60 23.51 -3.36
C ASN A 89 -8.07 23.62 -4.80
N VAL A 90 -7.60 22.52 -5.38
CA VAL A 90 -7.14 22.48 -6.78
C VAL A 90 -8.33 22.32 -7.71
N GLU A 91 -9.16 21.30 -7.45
CA GLU A 91 -10.34 20.97 -8.23
C GLU A 91 -11.32 20.17 -7.33
N PRO A 92 -12.65 20.34 -7.47
CA PRO A 92 -13.62 19.54 -6.72
C PRO A 92 -13.40 18.04 -6.93
N VAL A 93 -13.58 17.28 -5.86
CA VAL A 93 -13.31 15.84 -5.85
C VAL A 93 -14.62 15.08 -5.78
N LYS A 94 -14.83 14.13 -6.70
CA LYS A 94 -15.94 13.19 -6.64
C LYS A 94 -15.45 11.83 -6.17
N PHE A 95 -16.20 11.21 -5.26
CA PHE A 95 -15.91 9.85 -4.84
C PHE A 95 -17.16 9.10 -4.38
N CYS A 96 -17.10 7.79 -4.36
CA CYS A 96 -18.07 6.95 -3.65
C CYS A 96 -17.37 5.89 -2.81
N ILE A 97 -18.09 5.35 -1.84
CA ILE A 97 -17.64 4.25 -1.00
C ILE A 97 -18.67 3.13 -1.11
N VAL A 98 -18.19 1.94 -1.45
CA VAL A 98 -18.99 0.74 -1.64
C VAL A 98 -18.59 -0.27 -0.58
N GLU A 99 -19.57 -0.78 0.17
CA GLU A 99 -19.36 -1.86 1.13
C GLU A 99 -19.56 -3.22 0.46
N ASP A 100 -18.60 -4.14 0.65
CA ASP A 100 -18.85 -5.55 0.36
C ASP A 100 -19.59 -6.20 1.53
N THR A 101 -20.88 -6.43 1.37
CA THR A 101 -21.75 -7.05 2.39
C THR A 101 -21.45 -8.53 2.63
N LYS A 102 -20.71 -9.21 1.75
CA LYS A 102 -20.29 -10.60 1.94
C LYS A 102 -19.16 -10.71 2.96
N VAL A 103 -18.42 -9.63 3.13
CA VAL A 103 -17.28 -9.54 4.03
C VAL A 103 -17.76 -9.13 5.43
N LYS A 104 -17.35 -9.86 6.46
CA LYS A 104 -17.74 -9.56 7.85
C LYS A 104 -17.09 -8.26 8.32
N SER A 105 -17.69 -7.59 9.31
CA SER A 105 -17.09 -6.36 9.90
C SER A 105 -15.65 -6.59 10.36
N ILE A 106 -15.41 -7.71 11.05
CA ILE A 106 -14.08 -8.19 11.39
C ILE A 106 -13.78 -9.33 10.42
N HIS A 107 -12.89 -9.07 9.48
CA HIS A 107 -12.50 -10.02 8.44
C HIS A 107 -10.99 -9.92 8.27
N TYR A 108 -10.26 -10.59 9.15
CA TYR A 108 -8.83 -10.74 8.95
C TYR A 108 -8.61 -12.08 8.27
N PRO A 109 -7.96 -12.11 7.12
CA PRO A 109 -7.37 -13.32 6.64
C PRO A 109 -5.95 -13.43 7.21
N ILE A 110 -5.70 -14.62 7.74
CA ILE A 110 -4.66 -14.91 8.72
C ILE A 110 -3.86 -16.15 8.25
N GLU A 111 -3.81 -16.44 6.94
CA GLU A 111 -3.02 -17.58 6.43
C GLU A 111 -2.28 -17.23 5.12
N ASP A 112 -0.98 -17.54 5.10
CA ASP A 112 -0.09 -17.56 3.93
C ASP A 112 -0.01 -16.30 3.06
N GLY A 113 -0.14 -15.11 3.67
CA GLY A 113 0.00 -13.84 2.97
C GLY A 113 -1.20 -13.44 2.11
N ASN A 114 -2.26 -14.25 2.10
CA ASN A 114 -3.52 -13.85 1.52
C ASN A 114 -4.21 -12.85 2.46
N LYS A 115 -4.36 -11.60 1.98
CA LYS A 115 -5.03 -10.52 2.72
C LYS A 115 -6.55 -10.44 2.45
N GLY A 116 -7.10 -11.44 1.75
CA GLY A 116 -8.53 -11.63 1.50
C GLY A 116 -9.18 -10.50 0.72
N ASP A 117 -10.50 -10.57 0.63
CA ASP A 117 -11.31 -9.58 -0.08
C ASP A 117 -11.50 -8.33 0.79
N PRO A 118 -11.37 -7.12 0.21
CA PRO A 118 -11.58 -5.88 0.94
C PRO A 118 -13.04 -5.71 1.35
N GLY A 119 -13.27 -5.24 2.57
CA GLY A 119 -14.62 -4.92 3.04
C GLY A 119 -15.18 -3.62 2.45
N TYR A 120 -14.32 -2.71 1.99
CA TYR A 120 -14.69 -1.49 1.28
C TYR A 120 -13.83 -1.25 0.04
N ILE A 121 -14.48 -0.79 -1.03
CA ILE A 121 -13.83 -0.20 -2.20
C ILE A 121 -14.33 1.23 -2.37
N SER A 122 -13.51 2.07 -2.99
CA SER A 122 -13.88 3.44 -3.32
C SER A 122 -13.41 3.77 -4.72
N PHE A 123 -14.19 4.57 -5.43
CA PHE A 123 -13.78 5.20 -6.67
C PHE A 123 -13.70 6.69 -6.39
N VAL A 124 -12.60 7.32 -6.78
CA VAL A 124 -12.33 8.74 -6.53
C VAL A 124 -11.67 9.35 -7.75
N GLY A 125 -11.99 10.60 -8.06
CA GLY A 125 -11.36 11.38 -9.13
C GLY A 125 -11.72 12.86 -9.01
N TYR A 126 -11.04 13.72 -9.76
CA TYR A 126 -11.41 15.13 -9.88
C TYR A 126 -12.63 15.32 -10.79
N GLU A 127 -13.28 16.49 -10.70
CA GLU A 127 -14.50 16.84 -11.46
C GLU A 127 -14.38 16.61 -12.97
N ARG A 128 -13.22 16.89 -13.57
CA ARG A 128 -12.91 16.64 -14.99
C ARG A 128 -13.10 15.19 -15.43
N ASP A 129 -12.94 14.25 -14.49
CA ASP A 129 -13.05 12.80 -14.70
C ASP A 129 -14.35 12.25 -14.05
N SER A 130 -15.30 13.12 -13.72
CA SER A 130 -16.52 12.78 -13.00
C SER A 130 -17.36 11.71 -13.69
N ASP A 131 -17.45 11.74 -15.03
CA ASP A 131 -18.21 10.75 -15.79
C ASP A 131 -17.75 9.31 -15.50
N VAL A 132 -16.44 9.11 -15.36
CA VAL A 132 -15.85 7.79 -15.11
C VAL A 132 -16.08 7.36 -13.67
N VAL A 133 -15.93 8.27 -12.72
CA VAL A 133 -16.23 8.01 -11.31
C VAL A 133 -17.71 7.68 -11.12
N GLU A 134 -18.60 8.48 -11.70
CA GLU A 134 -20.05 8.29 -11.63
C GLU A 134 -20.47 6.97 -12.26
N GLN A 135 -19.92 6.61 -13.42
CA GLN A 135 -20.17 5.32 -14.06
C GLN A 135 -19.69 4.15 -13.19
N ALA A 136 -18.48 4.25 -12.61
CA ALA A 136 -17.95 3.23 -11.72
C ALA A 136 -18.83 3.09 -10.47
N CYS A 137 -19.22 4.19 -9.83
CA CYS A 137 -20.10 4.20 -8.67
C CYS A 137 -21.51 3.65 -8.98
N ALA A 138 -22.06 4.00 -10.15
CA ALA A 138 -23.37 3.54 -10.61
C ALA A 138 -23.40 2.02 -10.81
N SER A 139 -22.28 1.41 -11.24
CA SER A 139 -22.18 -0.06 -11.38
C SER A 139 -22.37 -0.81 -10.05
N TYR A 140 -22.17 -0.13 -8.92
CA TYR A 140 -22.41 -0.64 -7.56
C TYR A 140 -23.65 -0.03 -6.88
N ALA A 141 -24.46 0.75 -7.61
CA ALA A 141 -25.58 1.52 -7.06
C ALA A 141 -25.19 2.39 -5.85
N ALA A 142 -23.97 2.92 -5.85
CA ALA A 142 -23.42 3.68 -4.74
C ALA A 142 -23.70 5.19 -4.87
N THR A 143 -23.86 5.85 -3.73
CA THR A 143 -24.00 7.31 -3.67
C THR A 143 -22.67 7.99 -3.96
N VAL A 144 -22.70 8.99 -4.84
CA VAL A 144 -21.56 9.86 -5.13
C VAL A 144 -21.55 11.03 -4.17
N PHE A 145 -20.39 11.29 -3.58
CA PHE A 145 -20.09 12.40 -2.69
C PHE A 145 -19.16 13.37 -3.41
N ASN A 146 -19.31 14.66 -3.09
CA ASN A 146 -18.44 15.73 -3.57
C ASN A 146 -17.71 16.34 -2.37
N LEU A 147 -16.41 16.58 -2.53
CA LEU A 147 -15.51 17.14 -1.50
C LEU A 147 -14.98 18.50 -1.95
#